data_AF-A0A536EIJ7-F1
#
_entry.id   AF-A0A536EIJ7-F1
#
_cell.length_a   1.000
_cell.length_b   1.000
_cell.length_c   1.000
_cell.angle_alpha   90.00
_cell.angle_beta   90.00
_cell.angle_gamma   90.00
#
_symmetry.space_group_name_H-M   'P 1'
#
loop_
_entity.id
_entity.type
_entity.pdbx_description
1 polymer ?
#
loop_
_entity_poly.entity_id
_entity_poly.type
_entity_poly.pdbx_seq_one_letter_code
_entity_poly.pdbx_strand_id
1 'polypeptide(L)'
;MHMTDGGMMWLGLLMMVLGLLIFAGIILLAVWAVTRLTSSERSRSSVPASPAEDPLVILQRRYARGEIGRDDYERIRSDLERKA
;
A
#
# COMPACT_ATOMS: atom_id res chain seq x y z
N MET A 1 45.62 -25.86 20.59
CA MET A 1 44.21 -25.73 21.00
C MET A 1 43.54 -24.77 20.03
N HIS A 2 42.39 -25.18 19.51
CA HIS A 2 41.77 -24.69 18.26
C HIS A 2 41.49 -23.17 18.26
N MET A 3 41.96 -22.50 17.21
CA MET A 3 41.57 -21.13 16.85
C MET A 3 40.51 -21.24 15.74
N THR A 4 39.26 -21.55 16.07
CA THR A 4 38.16 -21.63 15.05
C THR A 4 36.84 -20.99 15.48
N ASP A 5 36.79 -20.34 16.64
CA ASP A 5 35.51 -19.87 17.21
C ASP A 5 34.90 -18.65 16.50
N GLY A 6 35.69 -17.90 15.71
CA GLY A 6 35.19 -16.73 14.98
C GLY A 6 34.32 -17.06 13.77
N GLY A 7 34.57 -18.18 13.08
CA GLY A 7 33.86 -18.53 11.84
C GLY A 7 32.41 -18.97 12.08
N MET A 8 32.15 -19.66 13.18
CA MET A 8 30.80 -20.15 13.52
C MET A 8 29.85 -19.01 13.91
N MET A 9 30.36 -17.96 14.57
CA MET A 9 29.56 -16.78 14.91
C MET A 9 29.13 -15.99 13.66
N TRP A 10 30.04 -15.77 12.70
CA TRP A 10 29.73 -15.09 11.45
C TRP A 10 28.76 -15.89 10.58
N LEU A 11 28.91 -17.22 10.53
CA LEU A 11 27.99 -18.10 9.81
C LEU A 11 26.58 -18.06 10.42
N GLY A 12 26.46 -18.01 11.74
CA GLY A 12 25.18 -17.88 12.45
C GLY A 12 24.48 -16.56 12.17
N LEU A 13 25.22 -15.43 12.19
CA LEU A 13 24.67 -14.12 11.83
C LEU A 13 24.20 -14.07 10.38
N LEU A 14 24.98 -14.66 9.46
CA LEU A 14 24.62 -14.71 8.05
C LEU A 14 23.31 -15.50 7.82
N MET A 15 23.16 -16.65 8.48
CA MET A 15 21.92 -17.44 8.41
C MET A 15 20.72 -16.71 9.00
N MET A 16 20.90 -15.97 10.10
CA MET A 16 19.83 -15.17 10.71
C MET A 16 19.36 -14.05 9.76
N VAL A 17 20.30 -13.32 9.18
CA VAL A 17 20.00 -12.24 8.22
C VAL A 17 19.33 -12.80 6.96
N LEU A 18 19.81 -13.94 6.46
CA LEU A 18 19.21 -14.61 5.31
C LEU A 18 17.77 -15.04 5.59
N GLY A 19 17.51 -15.62 6.77
CA GLY A 19 16.15 -15.97 7.19
C GLY A 19 15.23 -14.75 7.29
N LEU A 20 15.73 -13.64 7.85
CA LEU A 20 14.99 -12.39 7.93
C LEU A 20 14.69 -11.80 6.54
N LEU A 21 15.65 -11.87 5.61
CA LEU A 21 15.48 -11.43 4.22
C LEU A 21 14.43 -12.26 3.50
N ILE A 22 14.44 -13.59 3.68
CA ILE A 22 13.42 -14.47 3.09
C ILE A 22 12.04 -14.13 3.66
N PHE A 23 11.93 -13.96 4.98
CA PHE A 23 10.67 -13.59 5.62
C PHE A 23 10.16 -12.21 5.17
N ALA A 24 11.03 -11.20 5.15
CA ALA A 24 10.72 -9.88 4.62
C ALA A 24 10.31 -9.93 3.15
N GLY A 25 10.98 -10.76 2.34
CA GLY A 25 10.65 -11.03 0.95
C GLY A 25 9.25 -11.61 0.80
N ILE A 26 8.87 -12.59 1.62
CA ILE A 26 7.52 -13.18 1.63
C ILE A 26 6.47 -12.12 1.98
N ILE A 27 6.73 -11.28 3.00
CA ILE A 27 5.82 -10.18 3.36
C ILE A 27 5.69 -9.19 2.20
N LEU A 28 6.81 -8.78 1.59
CA LEU A 28 6.79 -7.91 0.42
C LEU A 28 5.98 -8.52 -0.73
N LEU A 29 6.14 -9.82 -0.98
CA LEU A 29 5.43 -10.54 -2.03
C LEU A 29 3.93 -10.61 -1.75
N ALA A 30 3.55 -10.84 -0.48
CA ALA A 30 2.15 -10.86 -0.06
C ALA A 30 1.51 -9.48 -0.20
N VAL A 31 2.18 -8.42 0.27
CA VAL A 31 1.72 -7.03 0.09
C VAL A 31 1.64 -6.68 -1.39
N TRP A 32 2.63 -7.07 -2.19
CA TRP A 32 2.64 -6.86 -3.63
C TRP A 32 1.51 -7.60 -4.35
N ALA A 33 1.21 -8.85 -3.95
CA ALA A 33 0.10 -9.61 -4.49
C ALA A 33 -1.25 -8.96 -4.17
N VAL A 34 -1.47 -8.59 -2.90
CA VAL A 34 -2.70 -7.93 -2.46
C VAL A 34 -2.86 -6.57 -3.15
N THR A 35 -1.81 -5.76 -3.19
CA THR A 35 -1.85 -4.45 -3.89
C THR A 35 -2.06 -4.63 -5.38
N ARG A 36 -1.49 -5.65 -6.03
CA ARG A 36 -1.71 -5.90 -7.47
C ARG A 36 -3.12 -6.40 -7.77
N LEU A 37 -3.69 -7.23 -6.92
CA LEU A 37 -5.07 -7.71 -7.04
C LEU A 37 -6.06 -6.57 -6.80
N THR A 38 -5.87 -5.77 -5.74
CA THR A 38 -6.71 -4.60 -5.43
C THR A 38 -6.52 -3.44 -6.42
N SER A 39 -5.32 -3.29 -6.99
CA SER A 39 -5.04 -2.29 -8.03
C SER A 39 -5.53 -2.73 -9.41
N SER A 40 -5.78 -4.02 -9.64
CA SER A 40 -6.38 -4.49 -10.90
C SER A 40 -7.85 -4.06 -11.02
N GLU A 41 -8.56 -3.82 -9.90
CA GLU A 41 -9.86 -3.12 -9.92
C GLU A 41 -9.72 -1.59 -10.05
N ARG A 42 -8.51 -1.05 -9.86
CA ARG A 42 -8.21 0.39 -9.99
C ARG A 42 -7.42 0.74 -11.25
N SER A 43 -7.25 -0.20 -12.19
CA SER A 43 -6.68 0.03 -13.54
C SER A 43 -7.68 0.71 -14.50
N ARG A 44 -8.30 1.80 -14.05
CA ARG A 44 -8.90 2.82 -14.92
C ARG A 44 -8.53 4.24 -14.54
N SER A 45 -7.42 4.46 -13.84
CA SER A 45 -6.86 5.81 -13.73
C SER A 45 -5.33 5.77 -13.62
N SER A 46 -4.71 5.49 -14.76
CA SER A 46 -3.37 5.99 -15.06
C SER A 46 -3.48 7.50 -15.24
N VAL A 47 -2.94 8.33 -14.35
CA VAL A 47 -2.19 9.56 -14.69
C VAL A 47 -1.31 9.94 -13.48
N PRO A 48 0.00 10.19 -13.69
CA PRO A 48 0.87 10.81 -12.71
C PRO A 48 0.83 12.35 -12.86
N ALA A 49 0.35 13.10 -11.87
CA ALA A 49 0.76 14.49 -11.59
C ALA A 49 -0.12 15.15 -10.49
N SER A 50 0.59 15.83 -9.58
CA SER A 50 0.16 16.95 -8.73
C SER A 50 -0.46 16.70 -7.34
N PRO A 51 -0.03 17.50 -6.33
CA PRO A 51 -0.30 17.29 -4.91
C PRO A 51 -1.57 18.05 -4.46
N ALA A 52 -2.70 17.74 -5.08
CA ALA A 52 -4.00 18.15 -4.58
C ALA A 52 -4.86 16.89 -4.57
N GLU A 53 -5.10 16.32 -3.39
CA GLU A 53 -6.01 15.19 -3.23
C GLU A 53 -7.32 15.48 -3.97
N ASP A 54 -7.61 14.65 -4.96
CA ASP A 54 -8.81 14.75 -5.79
C ASP A 54 -10.03 14.94 -4.87
N PRO A 55 -10.79 16.05 -4.99
CA PRO A 55 -11.93 16.34 -4.14
C PRO A 55 -12.94 15.18 -4.06
N LEU A 56 -13.03 14.36 -5.12
CA LEU A 56 -13.86 13.16 -5.16
C LEU A 56 -13.37 12.07 -4.19
N VAL A 57 -12.06 11.92 -4.01
CA VAL A 57 -11.45 10.96 -3.08
C VAL A 57 -11.71 11.37 -1.62
N ILE A 58 -11.65 12.68 -1.32
CA ILE A 58 -12.02 13.21 0.00
C ILE A 58 -13.51 12.96 0.28
N LEU A 59 -14.38 13.22 -0.70
CA LEU A 59 -15.81 12.98 -0.61
C LEU A 59 -16.12 11.50 -0.35
N GLN A 60 -15.50 10.60 -1.11
CA GLN A 60 -15.66 9.14 -0.95
C GLN A 60 -15.23 8.67 0.45
N ARG A 61 -14.13 9.21 0.99
CA ARG A 61 -13.65 8.87 2.34
C ARG A 61 -14.66 9.28 3.43
N ARG A 62 -15.29 10.45 3.31
CA ARG A 62 -16.31 10.91 4.27
C ARG A 62 -17.59 10.09 4.21
N TYR A 63 -18.03 9.70 3.01
CA TYR A 63 -19.15 8.80 2.83
C TYR A 63 -18.88 7.41 3.42
N ALA A 64 -17.67 6.86 3.22
CA ALA A 64 -17.27 5.59 3.81
C ALA A 64 -17.21 5.62 5.35
N ARG A 65 -16.95 6.79 5.95
CA ARG A 65 -17.03 7.01 7.40
C ARG A 65 -18.46 7.23 7.91
N GLY A 66 -19.44 7.39 7.02
CA GLY A 66 -20.82 7.74 7.37
C GLY A 66 -20.99 9.18 7.85
N GLU A 67 -20.00 10.05 7.63
CA GLU A 67 -20.07 11.48 7.99
C GLU A 67 -21.02 12.27 7.09
N ILE A 68 -21.36 11.72 5.92
CA ILE A 68 -22.30 12.28 4.95
C ILE A 68 -23.24 11.19 4.45
N GLY A 69 -24.50 11.55 4.27
CA GLY A 69 -25.52 10.67 3.71
C GLY A 69 -25.37 10.48 2.20
N ARG A 70 -26.12 9.52 1.67
CA ARG A 70 -26.15 9.22 0.23
C ARG A 70 -26.61 10.41 -0.62
N ASP A 71 -27.61 11.16 -0.13
CA ASP A 71 -28.18 12.32 -0.82
C ASP A 71 -27.14 13.44 -0.99
N ASP A 72 -26.42 13.77 0.09
CA ASP A 72 -25.32 14.73 0.08
C ASP A 72 -24.15 14.29 -0.81
N TYR A 73 -23.81 13.01 -0.76
CA TYR A 73 -22.75 12.43 -1.60
C TYR A 73 -23.07 12.59 -3.08
N GLU A 74 -24.28 12.22 -3.51
CA GLU A 74 -24.70 12.31 -4.91
C GLU A 74 -24.73 13.77 -5.40
N ARG A 75 -25.21 14.69 -4.56
CA ARG A 75 -25.26 16.13 -4.86
C ARG A 75 -23.85 16.71 -5.08
N ILE A 76 -22.94 16.49 -4.12
CA ILE A 76 -21.58 17.05 -4.18
C ILE A 76 -20.78 16.40 -5.30
N ARG A 77 -20.93 15.08 -5.50
CA ARG A 77 -20.31 14.38 -6.63
C ARG A 77 -20.70 14.99 -7.97
N SER A 78 -21.99 15.26 -8.17
CA SER A 78 -22.49 15.88 -9.42
C SER A 78 -21.95 17.30 -9.65
N ASP A 79 -21.66 18.04 -8.57
CA ASP A 79 -21.07 19.38 -8.66
C ASP A 79 -19.58 19.33 -9.00
N LEU A 80 -18.85 18.38 -8.39
CA LEU A 80 -17.44 18.16 -8.66
C LEU A 80 -17.20 17.64 -10.09
N GLU A 81 -18.05 16.74 -10.59
CA GLU A 81 -17.99 16.25 -11.98
C GLU A 81 -18.29 17.34 -13.02
N ARG A 82 -19.05 18.40 -12.64
CA ARG A 82 -19.31 19.56 -13.52
C ARG A 82 -18.19 20.61 -13.52
N LYS A 83 -17.32 20.61 -12.50
CA LYS A 83 -16.25 21.61 -12.32
C LYS A 83 -14.86 21.13 -12.76
N ALA A 84 -14.72 19.84 -13.09
CA ALA A 84 -13.52 19.25 -13.70
C ALA A 84 -13.56 19.35 -15.23
#